data_AF-A0A1Q3V0N1-F1
#
_entry.id   AF-A0A1Q3V0N1-F1
#
_cell.length_a   1.000
_cell.length_b   1.000
_cell.length_c   1.000
_cell.angle_alpha   90.00
_cell.angle_beta   90.00
_cell.angle_gamma   90.00
#
_symmetry.space_group_name_H-M   'P 1'
#
loop_
_entity.id
_entity.type
_entity.pdbx_description
1 polymer ?
#
loop_
_entity_poly.entity_id
_entity_poly.type
_entity_poly.pdbx_seq_one_letter_code
_entity_poly.pdbx_strand_id
1 'polypeptide(L)' 'MIEVRGVPNFTAILIHCGNTVEDTAGCVLVGERVIATTNGLYIPGGETWPAFLRLYPILTEAIERGGAELIITDPHK' A
#
# COMPACT_ATOMS: atom_id res chain seq x y z
N MET A 1 -12.55 -1.46 0.50
CA MET A 1 -11.14 -1.04 0.57
C MET A 1 -10.81 -0.73 2.01
N ILE A 2 -9.60 -1.05 2.45
CA ILE A 2 -9.11 -0.80 3.81
C ILE A 2 -8.56 0.63 3.85
N GLU A 3 -9.01 1.42 4.82
CA GLU A 3 -8.52 2.77 5.09
C GLU A 3 -7.46 2.75 6.19
N VAL A 4 -6.34 3.45 5.97
CA VAL A 4 -5.34 3.75 7.00
C VAL A 4 -5.81 4.99 7.77
N ARG A 5 -6.12 4.81 9.06
CA ARG A 5 -6.60 5.87 9.94
C ARG A 5 -5.49 6.37 10.87
N GLY A 6 -5.70 7.54 11.49
CA GLY A 6 -4.75 8.12 12.44
C GLY A 6 -3.59 8.89 11.79
N VAL A 7 -3.67 9.17 10.48
CA VAL A 7 -2.69 10.01 9.78
C VAL A 7 -3.04 11.49 10.00
N PRO A 8 -2.17 12.30 10.63
CA PRO A 8 -2.48 13.70 10.92
C PRO A 8 -2.81 14.51 9.67
N ASN A 9 -3.96 15.18 9.66
CA ASN A 9 -4.46 16.03 8.57
C ASN A 9 -4.88 15.30 7.27
N PHE A 10 -4.85 13.97 7.25
CA PHE A 10 -5.26 13.19 6.08
C PHE A 10 -6.33 12.16 6.44
N THR A 11 -7.25 11.95 5.51
CA THR A 11 -8.31 10.93 5.56
C THR A 11 -8.42 10.25 4.20
N ALA A 12 -9.16 9.15 4.13
CA ALA A 12 -9.36 8.39 2.89
C ALA A 12 -8.06 7.88 2.25
N ILE A 13 -7.05 7.56 3.08
CA ILE A 13 -5.83 6.88 2.64
C ILE A 13 -6.16 5.40 2.49
N LEU A 14 -6.23 4.91 1.26
CA LEU A 14 -6.61 3.53 0.96
C LEU A 14 -5.39 2.68 0.63
N ILE A 15 -5.53 1.36 0.77
CA ILE A 15 -4.56 0.38 0.25
C ILE A 15 -5.11 -0.18 -1.07
N HIS A 16 -4.42 0.03 -2.19
CA HIS A 16 -4.91 -0.38 -3.51
C HIS A 16 -3.79 -0.70 -4.52
N CYS A 17 -4.21 -1.10 -5.73
CA CYS A 17 -3.31 -1.35 -6.86
C CYS A 17 -2.99 -0.07 -7.62
N GLY A 18 -1.75 0.08 -8.08
CA GLY A 18 -1.26 1.17 -8.91
C GLY A 18 0.21 0.93 -9.24
N ASN A 19 0.72 1.54 -10.31
CA ASN A 19 2.05 1.23 -10.84
C ASN A 19 3.05 2.36 -10.67
N THR A 20 2.58 3.59 -10.49
CA THR A 20 3.40 4.80 -10.50
C THR A 20 3.10 5.69 -9.30
N VAL A 21 3.92 6.71 -9.06
CA VAL A 21 3.69 7.69 -7.97
C VAL A 21 2.40 8.46 -8.23
N GLU A 22 2.06 8.71 -9.49
CA GLU A 22 0.84 9.40 -9.92
C GLU A 22 -0.41 8.59 -9.55
N ASP A 23 -0.33 7.26 -9.58
CA ASP A 23 -1.44 6.38 -9.18
C ASP A 23 -1.69 6.41 -7.66
N THR A 24 -0.78 6.96 -6.86
CA THR A 24 -0.95 6.99 -5.40
C THR A 24 -2.10 7.91 -5.00
N ALA A 25 -2.16 9.14 -5.54
CA ALA A 25 -2.99 10.21 -4.98
C ALA A 25 -2.92 10.34 -3.44
N GLY A 26 -1.77 9.98 -2.83
CA GLY A 26 -1.59 9.92 -1.36
C GLY A 26 -2.04 8.62 -0.67
N CYS A 27 -2.57 7.65 -1.41
CA CYS A 27 -2.88 6.30 -0.95
C CYS A 27 -1.65 5.38 -0.98
N VAL A 28 -1.77 4.21 -0.35
CA VAL A 28 -0.73 3.18 -0.29
C VAL A 28 -0.90 2.22 -1.47
N LEU A 29 0.13 2.14 -2.31
CA LEU A 29 0.21 1.15 -3.39
C LEU A 29 0.96 -0.09 -2.92
N VAL A 30 0.51 -1.26 -3.38
CA VAL A 30 1.13 -2.55 -3.04
C VAL A 30 1.65 -3.25 -4.29
N GLY A 31 2.80 -3.92 -4.14
CA GLY A 31 3.49 -4.66 -5.18
C GLY A 31 4.54 -5.56 -4.56
N GLU A 32 4.95 -6.60 -5.28
CA GLU A 32 6.02 -7.49 -4.84
C GLU A 32 7.39 -6.83 -4.90
N ARG A 33 7.58 -5.94 -5.88
CA ARG A 33 8.81 -5.16 -6.04
C ARG A 33 8.48 -3.71 -6.34
N VAL A 34 9.33 -2.83 -5.81
CA VAL A 34 9.37 -1.41 -6.16
C VAL A 34 10.72 -1.13 -6.78
N ILE A 35 10.73 -0.50 -7.96
CA ILE A 35 11.93 -0.18 -8.71
C ILE A 35 12.13 1.34 -8.67
N ALA A 36 13.30 1.77 -8.22
CA ALA A 36 13.73 3.15 -8.30
C ALA A 36 14.40 3.43 -9.65
N THR A 37 13.99 4.50 -10.30
CA THR A 37 14.56 5.00 -11.56
C THR A 37 14.92 6.47 -11.43
N THR A 38 15.59 7.03 -12.44
CA THR A 38 15.82 8.49 -12.52
C THR A 38 14.53 9.30 -12.55
N ASN A 39 13.41 8.68 -12.93
CA ASN A 39 12.10 9.33 -13.06
C ASN A 39 11.19 9.03 -11.86
N GLY A 40 11.71 8.42 -10.79
CA GLY A 40 10.94 8.09 -9.59
C GLY A 40 10.74 6.58 -9.38
N LEU A 41 9.77 6.25 -8.54
CA LEU A 41 9.45 4.88 -8.14
C LEU A 41 8.35 4.31 -9.03
N TYR A 42 8.47 3.04 -9.41
CA TYR A 42 7.39 2.32 -10.07
C TYR A 42 7.32 0.85 -9.62
N ILE A 43 6.12 0.28 -9.69
CA ILE A 43 5.84 -1.15 -9.48
C ILE A 43 5.64 -1.80 -10.85
N PRO A 44 6.38 -2.87 -11.20
CA PRO A 44 6.22 -3.54 -12.49
C PRO A 44 4.80 -4.05 -12.75
N GLY A 45 4.43 -4.05 -14.04
CA GLY A 45 3.16 -4.60 -14.49
C GLY A 45 2.99 -6.05 -14.08
N GLY A 46 1.78 -6.40 -13.61
CA GLY A 46 1.46 -7.75 -13.13
C GLY A 46 1.84 -8.04 -11.68
N GLU A 47 2.46 -7.12 -10.96
CA GLU A 47 2.84 -7.33 -9.55
C GLU A 47 1.83 -6.76 -8.55
N THR A 48 1.11 -5.71 -8.94
CA THR A 48 0.22 -4.96 -8.03
C THR A 48 -1.00 -5.78 -7.63
N TRP A 49 -1.69 -6.36 -8.63
CA TRP A 49 -2.91 -7.12 -8.42
C TRP A 49 -2.69 -8.41 -7.62
N PRO A 50 -1.67 -9.26 -7.92
CA PRO A 50 -1.38 -10.42 -7.09
C PRO A 50 -0.96 -10.05 -5.65
N ALA A 51 -0.18 -8.98 -5.46
CA ALA A 51 0.20 -8.51 -4.13
C ALA A 51 -1.04 -8.07 -3.34
N PHE A 52 -1.93 -7.30 -3.96
CA PHE A 52 -3.20 -6.91 -3.35
C PHE A 52 -4.07 -8.11 -2.97
N LEU A 53 -4.25 -9.08 -3.87
CA LEU A 53 -5.04 -10.28 -3.60
C LEU A 53 -4.46 -11.15 -2.47
N ARG A 54 -3.14 -11.15 -2.27
CA ARG A 54 -2.50 -11.84 -1.14
C ARG A 54 -2.65 -11.07 0.17
N LEU A 55 -2.41 -9.76 0.14
CA LEU A 55 -2.37 -8.93 1.34
C LEU A 55 -3.76 -8.68 1.92
N TYR A 56 -4.75 -8.39 1.06
CA TYR A 56 -6.05 -7.90 1.50
C TYR A 56 -6.81 -8.89 2.42
N PRO A 57 -6.83 -10.21 2.16
CA PRO A 57 -7.44 -11.18 3.07
C PRO A 57 -6.75 -11.24 4.44
N ILE A 58 -5.41 -11.16 4.47
CA ILE A 58 -4.63 -11.18 5.73
C ILE A 58 -5.00 -9.99 6.60
N LEU A 59 -5.06 -8.79 6.00
CA LEU A 59 -5.44 -7.59 6.73
C LEU A 59 -6.90 -7.64 7.20
N THR A 60 -7.81 -8.11 6.34
CA THR A 60 -9.24 -8.20 6.68
C THR A 60 -9.46 -9.16 7.85
N GLU A 61 -8.82 -10.33 7.81
CA GLU A 61 -8.89 -11.31 8.91
C GLU A 61 -8.32 -10.74 10.22
N ALA A 62 -7.17 -10.06 10.18
CA ALA A 62 -6.58 -9.46 11.37
C ALA A 62 -7.49 -8.37 11.98
N ILE A 63 -8.09 -7.53 11.13
CA ILE A 63 -9.05 -6.50 11.55
C ILE A 63 -10.27 -7.14 12.22
N GLU A 64 -10.85 -8.17 11.61
CA GLU A 64 -12.01 -8.89 12.15
C GLU A 64 -11.72 -9.58 13.49
N ARG A 65 -10.48 -10.01 13.73
CA ARG A 65 -10.05 -10.67 14.97
C ARG A 65 -9.71 -9.71 16.12
N GLY A 66 -9.87 -8.41 15.96
CA GLY A 66 -9.67 -7.42 17.01
C GLY A 66 -8.67 -6.32 16.70
N GLY A 67 -8.14 -6.27 15.48
CA GLY A 67 -7.37 -5.14 14.96
C GLY A 67 -6.05 -5.55 14.32
N ALA A 68 -5.57 -4.69 13.42
CA ALA A 68 -4.27 -4.80 12.78
C ALA A 68 -3.47 -3.52 13.00
N GLU A 69 -2.16 -3.66 13.26
CA GLU A 69 -1.22 -2.55 13.27
C GLU A 69 -0.40 -2.59 11.97
N LEU A 70 -0.34 -1.47 11.26
CA LEU A 70 0.50 -1.31 10.08
C LEU A 70 1.66 -0.37 10.44
N ILE A 71 2.88 -0.92 10.44
CA ILE A 71 4.11 -0.13 10.65
C ILE A 71 4.77 0.05 9.29
N ILE A 72 4.87 1.30 8.83
CA ILE A 72 5.59 1.65 7.61
C ILE A 72 6.94 2.22 8.03
N THR A 73 8.02 1.54 7.64
CA THR A 73 9.40 2.01 7.85
C THR A 73 10.04 2.33 6.51
N ASP A 74 10.90 3.36 6.49
CA ASP A 74 11.80 3.62 5.38
C ASP A 74 13.17 3.05 5.78
N PRO A 75 13.60 1.90 5.24
CA PRO A 75 14.87 1.29 5.60
C PRO A 75 16.09 2.10 5.14
N HIS A 76 15.88 3.18 4.38
CA HIS A 76 16.92 4.06 3.87
C HIS A 76 17.02 5.40 4.62
N LYS A 77 16.27 5.58 5.72
CA LYS A 77 16.35 6.74 6.62
C LYS A 77 16.61 6.35 8.06
#